data_AF-A0A3D5NUH6-F1
#
_entry.id   AF-A0A3D5NUH6-F1
#
_cell.length_a   1.000
_cell.length_b   1.000
_cell.length_c   1.000
_cell.angle_alpha   90.00
_cell.angle_beta   90.00
_cell.angle_gamma   90.00
#
_symmetry.space_group_name_H-M   'P 1'
#
loop_
_entity.id
_entity.type
_entity.pdbx_description
1 polymer ?
#
loop_
_entity_poly.entity_id
_entity_poly.type
_entity_poly.pdbx_seq_one_letter_code
_entity_poly.pdbx_strand_id
1 'polypeptide(L)'
;MYIATYLIDTAALICLIGLMNSSTALNKVRKKPLLIGIILTMIIILSEAGSIYADNGSLNLRNINIISNVLGFALAPMIPVVITFIFDSRILITHKFLLVPTLLNAAATVLSPLFSFIFYVDSNNQYHRGDYFFIFIAVYIVNFIILVVSTLDMGRKYNYPIMKKLLALSLFTIIGTSIQLVEPLAYSSWHCVTLALFLYYLLLSEFDNSFDTLTSLYNRAAFDKAAKEMIKSKPFSVIILDINDFKNVNDTYGHDYGDRVIQAVASVVRGSFGK
;
A
#
# COMPACT_ATOMS: atom_id res chain seq x y z
N MET A 1 -1.94 28.60 1.36
CA MET A 1 -2.74 27.61 0.60
C MET A 1 -2.34 26.17 0.96
N TYR A 2 -1.05 25.81 0.86
CA TYR A 2 -0.55 24.45 1.11
C TYR A 2 -0.82 23.89 2.52
N ILE A 3 -0.75 24.73 3.57
CA ILE A 3 -1.04 24.29 4.94
C ILE A 3 -2.48 23.77 5.08
N ALA A 4 -3.44 24.43 4.44
CA ALA A 4 -4.84 23.99 4.47
C ALA A 4 -5.02 22.62 3.81
N THR A 5 -4.34 22.38 2.69
CA THR A 5 -4.40 21.07 2.01
C THR A 5 -3.75 19.96 2.84
N TYR A 6 -2.62 20.23 3.50
CA TYR A 6 -1.98 19.26 4.39
C TYR A 6 -2.82 18.92 5.62
N LEU A 7 -3.55 19.90 6.17
CA LEU A 7 -4.52 19.65 7.24
C LEU A 7 -5.66 18.74 6.77
N ILE A 8 -6.17 18.95 5.55
CA ILE A 8 -7.20 18.09 4.95
C ILE A 8 -6.67 16.66 4.77
N ASP A 9 -5.46 16.49 4.21
CA ASP A 9 -4.87 15.16 4.02
C ASP A 9 -4.66 14.44 5.36
N THR A 10 -4.14 15.16 6.35
CA THR A 10 -3.94 14.62 7.70
C THR A 10 -5.26 14.20 8.34
N ALA A 11 -6.31 15.02 8.23
CA ALA A 11 -7.65 14.68 8.70
C ALA A 11 -8.23 13.47 7.96
N ALA A 12 -8.04 13.38 6.64
CA ALA A 12 -8.46 12.24 5.84
C ALA A 12 -7.75 10.95 6.29
N LEU A 13 -6.44 11.01 6.55
CA LEU A 13 -5.66 9.88 7.06
C LEU A 13 -6.12 9.43 8.46
N ILE A 14 -6.49 10.36 9.35
CA ILE A 14 -7.10 10.04 10.65
C ILE A 14 -8.46 9.35 10.47
N CYS A 15 -9.30 9.84 9.56
CA CYS A 15 -10.57 9.19 9.22
C CYS A 15 -10.34 7.76 8.69
N LEU A 16 -9.31 7.55 7.87
CA LEU A 16 -8.96 6.23 7.37
C LEU A 16 -8.57 5.26 8.50
N ILE A 17 -7.83 5.73 9.51
CA ILE A 17 -7.55 4.93 10.73
C ILE A 17 -8.86 4.54 11.43
N GLY A 18 -9.77 5.51 11.60
CA GLY A 18 -11.09 5.27 12.19
C GLY A 18 -11.89 4.19 11.45
N LEU A 19 -11.97 4.30 10.11
CA LEU A 19 -12.64 3.31 9.25
C LEU A 19 -12.00 1.92 9.34
N MET A 20 -10.68 1.85 9.32
CA MET A 20 -9.95 0.59 9.41
C MET A 20 -10.13 -0.11 10.76
N ASN A 21 -10.29 0.66 11.84
CA ASN A 21 -10.51 0.11 13.18
C ASN A 21 -11.96 -0.31 13.43
N SER A 22 -12.94 0.42 12.88
CA SER A 22 -14.36 0.08 13.03
C SER A 22 -14.81 -1.06 12.10
N SER A 23 -14.14 -1.24 10.97
CA SER A 23 -14.50 -2.23 9.95
C SER A 23 -13.78 -3.58 10.13
N THR A 24 -14.51 -4.68 9.94
CA THR A 24 -13.95 -6.03 9.78
C THR A 24 -13.64 -6.39 8.33
N ALA A 25 -13.90 -5.47 7.38
CA ALA A 25 -13.78 -5.73 5.94
C ALA A 25 -12.33 -5.99 5.47
N LEU A 26 -11.34 -5.37 6.11
CA LEU A 26 -9.94 -5.57 5.77
C LEU A 26 -9.31 -6.66 6.65
N ASN A 27 -8.64 -7.63 6.02
CA ASN A 27 -7.97 -8.71 6.74
C ASN A 27 -6.90 -8.16 7.69
N LYS A 28 -6.81 -8.73 8.90
CA LYS A 28 -5.83 -8.37 9.96
C LYS A 28 -4.39 -8.30 9.46
N VAL A 29 -4.00 -9.18 8.53
CA VAL A 29 -2.64 -9.22 7.96
C VAL A 29 -2.29 -7.92 7.22
N ARG A 30 -3.28 -7.28 6.58
CA ARG A 30 -3.10 -6.05 5.79
C ARG A 30 -3.24 -4.77 6.62
N LYS A 31 -3.96 -4.83 7.76
CA LYS A 31 -4.19 -3.67 8.63
C LYS A 31 -2.89 -3.04 9.14
N LYS A 32 -1.94 -3.87 9.59
CA LYS A 32 -0.68 -3.36 10.15
C LYS A 32 0.18 -2.61 9.11
N PRO A 33 0.47 -3.18 7.92
CA PRO A 33 1.15 -2.43 6.86
C PRO A 33 0.42 -1.15 6.43
N LEU A 34 -0.92 -1.18 6.33
CA LEU A 34 -1.70 0.00 5.96
C LEU A 34 -1.58 1.10 7.02
N LEU A 35 -1.65 0.75 8.31
CA LEU A 35 -1.43 1.68 9.41
C LEU A 35 -0.03 2.30 9.36
N ILE A 36 1.00 1.49 9.10
CA ILE A 36 2.37 1.99 8.93
C ILE A 36 2.42 3.00 7.77
N GLY A 37 1.77 2.71 6.65
CA GLY A 37 1.72 3.62 5.49
C GLY A 37 1.02 4.93 5.79
N ILE A 38 -0.07 4.89 6.58
CA ILE A 38 -0.78 6.09 7.03
C ILE A 38 0.11 6.94 7.94
N ILE A 39 0.69 6.34 8.97
CA ILE A 39 1.56 7.05 9.93
C ILE A 39 2.77 7.65 9.20
N LEU A 40 3.39 6.86 8.31
CA LEU A 40 4.53 7.30 7.50
C LEU A 40 4.16 8.53 6.65
N THR A 41 3.02 8.47 5.93
CA THR A 41 2.52 9.60 5.13
C THR A 41 2.24 10.82 5.99
N MET A 42 1.63 10.67 7.16
CA MET A 42 1.40 11.79 8.09
C MET A 42 2.70 12.44 8.55
N ILE A 43 3.72 11.65 8.90
CA ILE A 43 5.05 12.18 9.29
C ILE A 43 5.65 12.98 8.13
N ILE A 44 5.55 12.47 6.90
CA ILE A 44 6.11 13.16 5.74
C ILE A 44 5.36 14.46 5.43
N ILE A 45 4.02 14.46 5.48
CA ILE A 45 3.19 15.67 5.30
C ILE A 45 3.57 16.74 6.33
N LEU A 46 3.68 16.35 7.62
CA LEU A 46 4.08 17.26 8.69
C LEU A 46 5.50 17.78 8.49
N SER A 47 6.40 16.93 8.01
CA SER A 47 7.78 17.29 7.71
C SER A 47 7.83 18.30 6.57
N GLU A 48 7.11 18.08 5.46
CA GLU A 48 7.08 19.04 4.36
C GLU A 48 6.43 20.37 4.76
N ALA A 49 5.33 20.33 5.52
CA ALA A 49 4.72 21.54 6.08
C ALA A 49 5.71 22.32 6.96
N GLY A 50 6.48 21.60 7.79
CA GLY A 50 7.54 22.17 8.62
C GLY A 50 8.67 22.80 7.80
N SER A 51 9.09 22.15 6.71
CA SER A 51 10.08 22.70 5.78
C SER A 51 9.61 24.00 5.15
N ILE A 52 8.39 24.03 4.60
CA ILE A 52 7.83 25.23 3.94
C ILE A 52 7.66 26.39 4.93
N TYR A 53 7.25 26.08 6.16
CA TYR A 53 7.12 27.08 7.22
C TYR A 53 8.48 27.64 7.63
N ALA A 54 9.49 26.77 7.77
CA ALA A 54 10.83 27.16 8.19
C ALA A 54 11.63 27.88 7.10
N ASP A 55 11.40 27.57 5.82
CA ASP A 55 12.11 28.18 4.67
C ASP A 55 11.83 29.68 4.54
N ASN A 56 10.63 30.13 4.93
CA ASN A 56 10.26 31.56 4.99
C ASN A 56 10.62 32.25 6.33
N GLY A 57 11.34 31.54 7.21
CA GLY A 57 11.58 31.92 8.60
C GLY A 57 12.95 32.56 8.87
N SER A 58 13.10 33.15 10.07
CA SER A 58 14.40 33.64 10.56
C SER A 58 15.37 32.48 10.85
N LEU A 59 16.67 32.79 11.01
CA LEU A 59 17.75 31.82 11.33
C LEU A 59 17.44 30.87 12.50
N ASN A 60 16.54 31.25 13.42
CA ASN A 60 16.10 30.43 14.56
C ASN A 60 15.32 29.17 14.14
N LEU A 61 14.78 29.11 12.92
CA LEU A 61 14.00 27.97 12.41
C LEU A 61 14.85 26.98 11.59
N ARG A 62 16.17 27.22 11.47
CA ARG A 62 17.06 26.37 10.65
C ARG A 62 17.06 24.90 11.06
N ASN A 63 17.04 24.62 12.37
CA ASN A 63 17.00 23.24 12.85
C ASN A 63 15.70 22.53 12.43
N ILE A 64 14.57 23.25 12.42
CA ILE A 64 13.29 22.71 11.96
C ILE A 64 13.35 22.42 10.47
N ASN A 65 13.94 23.33 9.67
CA ASN A 65 14.10 23.14 8.23
C ASN A 65 14.93 21.87 7.93
N ILE A 66 16.07 21.70 8.63
CA ILE A 66 16.95 20.54 8.46
C ILE A 66 16.23 19.24 8.85
N ILE A 67 15.62 19.17 10.04
CA ILE A 67 14.94 17.95 10.52
C ILE A 67 13.79 17.58 9.57
N SER A 68 13.03 18.56 9.12
CA SER A 68 11.93 18.39 8.18
C SER A 68 12.39 17.77 6.85
N ASN A 69 13.47 18.30 6.27
CA ASN A 69 14.03 17.74 5.05
C ASN A 69 14.63 16.34 5.27
N VAL A 70 15.33 16.12 6.41
CA VAL A 70 15.85 14.77 6.74
C VAL A 70 14.71 13.76 6.79
N LEU A 71 13.63 14.06 7.51
CA LEU A 71 12.47 13.16 7.61
C LEU A 71 11.81 12.94 6.25
N GLY A 72 11.58 14.00 5.47
CA GLY A 72 11.00 13.92 4.13
C GLY A 72 11.79 12.98 3.20
N PHE A 73 13.09 13.25 3.01
CA PHE A 73 13.92 12.47 2.09
C PHE A 73 14.29 11.07 2.60
N ALA A 74 14.30 10.83 3.92
CA ALA A 74 14.55 9.50 4.46
C ALA A 74 13.32 8.59 4.29
N LEU A 75 12.13 9.14 4.50
CA LEU A 75 10.89 8.37 4.58
C LEU A 75 10.13 8.27 3.24
N ALA A 76 10.25 9.27 2.36
CA ALA A 76 9.54 9.29 1.08
C ALA A 76 9.74 8.01 0.23
N PRO A 77 10.98 7.49 0.04
CA PRO A 77 11.18 6.28 -0.76
C PRO A 77 10.64 5.02 -0.09
N MET A 78 10.28 5.07 1.19
CA MET A 78 9.66 3.94 1.89
C MET A 78 8.18 3.75 1.49
N ILE A 79 7.52 4.74 0.86
CA ILE A 79 6.10 4.66 0.51
C ILE A 79 5.80 3.49 -0.46
N PRO A 80 6.49 3.32 -1.60
CA PRO A 80 6.24 2.17 -2.49
C PRO A 80 6.52 0.82 -1.82
N VAL A 81 7.50 0.78 -0.92
CA VAL A 81 7.83 -0.41 -0.11
C VAL A 81 6.68 -0.76 0.82
N VAL A 82 6.16 0.22 1.56
CA VAL A 82 5.03 0.02 2.47
C VAL A 82 3.78 -0.39 1.69
N ILE A 83 3.48 0.26 0.57
CA ILE A 83 2.36 -0.12 -0.29
C ILE A 83 2.48 -1.58 -0.75
N THR A 84 3.69 -2.01 -1.13
CA THR A 84 3.97 -3.42 -1.45
C THR A 84 3.64 -4.35 -0.28
N PHE A 85 4.06 -4.00 0.95
CA PHE A 85 3.73 -4.78 2.15
C PHE A 85 2.23 -4.87 2.45
N ILE A 86 1.41 -3.90 2.01
CA ILE A 86 -0.05 -3.93 2.21
C ILE A 86 -0.68 -5.12 1.48
N PHE A 87 -0.20 -5.46 0.28
CA PHE A 87 -0.79 -6.51 -0.53
C PHE A 87 0.05 -7.78 -0.71
N ASP A 88 1.37 -7.70 -0.58
CA ASP A 88 2.25 -8.87 -0.56
C ASP A 88 3.44 -8.70 0.40
N SER A 89 3.26 -9.16 1.63
CA SER A 89 4.31 -9.13 2.65
C SER A 89 5.41 -10.18 2.45
N ARG A 90 5.16 -11.23 1.66
CA ARG A 90 6.08 -12.37 1.56
C ARG A 90 7.32 -12.04 0.73
N ILE A 91 7.17 -11.33 -0.38
CA ILE A 91 8.28 -11.03 -1.29
C ILE A 91 9.40 -10.25 -0.57
N LEU A 92 9.04 -9.28 0.28
CA LEU A 92 9.98 -8.46 1.03
C LEU A 92 10.55 -9.15 2.28
N ILE A 93 9.82 -10.08 2.88
CA ILE A 93 10.33 -10.91 3.98
C ILE A 93 11.35 -11.93 3.45
N THR A 94 11.10 -12.51 2.28
CA THR A 94 11.99 -13.48 1.63
C THR A 94 13.23 -12.79 1.06
N HIS A 95 13.07 -11.63 0.42
CA HIS A 95 14.16 -10.91 -0.25
C HIS A 95 14.52 -9.63 0.50
N LYS A 96 14.91 -9.75 1.78
CA LYS A 96 15.22 -8.59 2.65
C LYS A 96 16.29 -7.65 2.08
N PHE A 97 17.18 -8.16 1.22
CA PHE A 97 18.21 -7.35 0.56
C PHE A 97 17.61 -6.24 -0.32
N LEU A 98 16.36 -6.39 -0.80
CA LEU A 98 15.65 -5.36 -1.56
C LEU A 98 15.39 -4.09 -0.73
N LEU A 99 15.46 -4.16 0.60
CA LEU A 99 15.31 -3.00 1.48
C LEU A 99 16.62 -2.23 1.71
N VAL A 100 17.77 -2.83 1.35
CA VAL A 100 19.10 -2.23 1.59
C VAL A 100 19.25 -0.86 0.93
N PRO A 101 18.86 -0.64 -0.35
CA PRO A 101 18.94 0.69 -0.97
C PRO A 101 18.16 1.76 -0.20
N THR A 102 16.98 1.40 0.31
CA THR A 102 16.12 2.30 1.10
C THR A 102 16.75 2.65 2.45
N LEU A 103 17.38 1.69 3.11
CA LEU A 103 18.10 1.92 4.37
C LEU A 103 19.35 2.78 4.16
N LEU A 104 20.09 2.53 3.08
CA LEU A 104 21.25 3.34 2.71
C LEU A 104 20.84 4.78 2.38
N ASN A 105 19.73 4.98 1.68
CA ASN A 105 19.17 6.32 1.45
C ASN A 105 18.84 7.03 2.76
N ALA A 106 18.15 6.36 3.69
CA ALA A 106 17.83 6.95 4.98
C ALA A 106 19.09 7.38 5.75
N ALA A 107 20.13 6.54 5.77
CA ALA A 107 21.42 6.87 6.38
C ALA A 107 22.11 8.06 5.67
N ALA A 108 22.16 8.06 4.34
CA ALA A 108 22.73 9.15 3.55
C ALA A 108 22.00 10.47 3.78
N THR A 109 20.67 10.44 3.89
CA THR A 109 19.84 11.62 4.17
C THR A 109 20.12 12.19 5.56
N VAL A 110 20.23 11.33 6.59
CA VAL A 110 20.55 11.78 7.96
C VAL A 110 21.93 12.44 8.03
N LEU A 111 22.89 11.95 7.24
CA LEU A 111 24.24 12.51 7.16
C LEU A 111 24.33 13.73 6.22
N SER A 112 23.31 13.96 5.40
CA SER A 112 23.29 15.02 4.38
C SER A 112 23.53 16.43 4.93
N PRO A 113 23.02 16.84 6.10
CA PRO A 113 23.30 18.18 6.63
C PRO A 113 24.77 18.45 6.96
N LEU A 114 25.58 17.40 7.15
CA LEU A 114 27.01 17.50 7.45
C LEU A 114 27.89 17.46 6.19
N PHE A 115 27.48 16.67 5.20
CA PHE A 115 28.30 16.36 4.01
C PHE A 115 27.69 16.85 2.69
N SER A 116 26.51 17.45 2.72
CA SER A 116 25.78 17.99 1.56
C SER A 116 25.49 16.97 0.44
N PHE A 117 25.27 15.69 0.80
CA PHE A 117 25.05 14.62 -0.17
C PHE A 117 23.75 14.76 -0.97
N ILE A 118 22.60 14.60 -0.31
CA ILE A 118 21.27 14.58 -0.94
C ILE A 118 20.70 16.00 -0.99
N PHE A 119 20.85 16.74 0.10
CA PHE A 119 20.45 18.14 0.22
C PHE A 119 21.35 18.88 1.22
N TYR A 120 21.31 20.20 1.17
CA TYR A 120 21.87 21.06 2.21
C TYR A 120 20.98 22.28 2.44
N VAL A 121 21.16 22.94 3.59
CA VAL A 121 20.48 24.19 3.93
C VAL A 121 21.54 25.27 4.09
N ASP A 122 21.46 26.31 3.27
CA ASP A 122 22.46 27.38 3.21
C ASP A 122 22.42 28.30 4.45
N SER A 123 23.30 29.32 4.47
CA SER A 123 23.35 30.31 5.55
C SER A 123 22.09 31.19 5.63
N ASN A 124 21.33 31.29 4.54
CA ASN A 124 20.09 32.05 4.47
C ASN A 124 18.87 31.17 4.84
N ASN A 125 19.11 29.96 5.35
CA ASN A 125 18.08 28.99 5.70
C ASN A 125 17.23 28.53 4.49
N GLN A 126 17.80 28.58 3.29
CA GLN A 126 17.17 28.07 2.08
C GLN A 126 17.62 26.65 1.77
N TYR A 127 16.66 25.82 1.39
CA TYR A 127 16.91 24.46 0.92
C TYR A 127 17.55 24.43 -0.48
N HIS A 128 18.56 23.57 -0.66
CA HIS A 128 19.17 23.28 -1.95
C HIS A 128 19.39 21.77 -2.14
N ARG A 129 19.31 21.31 -3.39
CA ARG A 129 19.66 19.92 -3.75
C ARG A 129 21.17 19.73 -3.69
N GLY A 130 21.63 18.63 -3.11
CA GLY A 130 23.04 18.25 -3.08
C GLY A 130 23.48 17.57 -4.37
N ASP A 131 24.80 17.47 -4.56
CA ASP A 131 25.40 16.91 -5.78
C ASP A 131 25.03 15.43 -6.03
N TYR A 132 24.72 14.70 -4.95
CA TYR A 132 24.38 13.27 -4.98
C TYR A 132 22.87 13.00 -4.89
N PHE A 133 22.03 13.98 -5.21
CA PHE A 133 20.56 13.81 -5.20
C PHE A 133 20.08 12.66 -6.12
N PHE A 134 20.85 12.28 -7.15
CA PHE A 134 20.53 11.14 -8.01
C PHE A 134 20.43 9.80 -7.25
N ILE A 135 21.10 9.66 -6.09
CA ILE A 135 21.00 8.46 -5.23
C ILE A 135 19.56 8.30 -4.73
N PHE A 136 18.95 9.39 -4.28
CA PHE A 136 17.56 9.40 -3.83
C PHE A 136 16.60 8.99 -4.96
N ILE A 137 16.80 9.51 -6.17
CA ILE A 137 16.01 9.15 -7.36
C ILE A 137 16.18 7.67 -7.70
N ALA A 138 17.41 7.16 -7.72
CA ALA A 138 17.69 5.75 -8.04
C ALA A 138 16.99 4.80 -7.05
N VAL A 139 17.02 5.12 -5.76
CA VAL A 139 16.34 4.34 -4.72
C VAL A 139 14.83 4.36 -4.92
N TYR A 140 14.26 5.52 -5.28
CA TYR A 140 12.85 5.64 -5.63
C TYR A 140 12.45 4.74 -6.81
N ILE A 141 13.25 4.73 -7.88
CA ILE A 141 13.03 3.87 -9.06
C ILE A 141 13.07 2.38 -8.68
N VAL A 142 14.08 1.96 -7.90
CA VAL A 142 14.19 0.57 -7.43
C VAL A 142 12.93 0.17 -6.63
N ASN A 143 12.46 1.02 -5.73
CA ASN A 143 11.27 0.74 -4.93
C ASN A 143 9.99 0.70 -5.75
N PHE A 144 9.88 1.49 -6.81
CA PHE A 144 8.77 1.38 -7.76
C PHE A 144 8.82 0.11 -8.59
N ILE A 145 10.00 -0.34 -9.02
CA ILE A 145 10.15 -1.61 -9.72
C ILE A 145 9.69 -2.75 -8.80
N ILE A 146 10.09 -2.73 -7.53
CA ILE A 146 9.63 -3.70 -6.53
C ILE A 146 8.10 -3.68 -6.41
N LEU A 147 7.49 -2.49 -6.32
CA LEU A 147 6.04 -2.34 -6.25
C LEU A 147 5.33 -2.96 -7.47
N VAL A 148 5.81 -2.69 -8.68
CA VAL A 148 5.22 -3.20 -9.92
C VAL A 148 5.41 -4.72 -10.02
N VAL A 149 6.60 -5.24 -9.76
CA VAL A 149 6.89 -6.69 -9.81
C VAL A 149 6.01 -7.43 -8.81
N SER A 150 5.90 -6.93 -7.58
CA SER A 150 5.05 -7.54 -6.55
C SER A 150 3.56 -7.49 -6.92
N THR A 151 3.13 -6.41 -7.58
CA THR A 151 1.75 -6.30 -8.10
C THR A 151 1.46 -7.35 -9.17
N LEU A 152 2.41 -7.58 -10.08
CA LEU A 152 2.28 -8.59 -11.13
C LEU A 152 2.30 -10.02 -10.56
N ASP A 153 3.15 -10.29 -9.57
CA ASP A 153 3.20 -11.60 -8.90
C ASP A 153 1.89 -11.89 -8.14
N MET A 154 1.36 -10.91 -7.41
CA MET A 154 0.06 -11.00 -6.76
C MET A 154 -1.06 -11.32 -7.76
N GLY A 155 -1.01 -10.70 -8.95
CA GLY A 155 -1.96 -10.96 -10.02
C GLY A 155 -1.90 -12.37 -10.59
N ARG A 156 -0.72 -13.01 -10.60
CA ARG A 156 -0.56 -14.41 -11.02
C ARG A 156 -1.10 -15.38 -9.97
N LYS A 157 -1.02 -15.02 -8.68
CA LYS A 157 -1.45 -15.88 -7.57
C LYS A 157 -2.96 -15.99 -7.43
N TYR A 158 -3.72 -14.96 -7.82
CA TYR A 158 -5.16 -14.91 -7.60
C TYR A 158 -5.91 -14.74 -8.93
N ASN A 159 -6.82 -15.68 -9.23
CA ASN A 159 -7.74 -15.61 -10.37
C ASN A 159 -8.88 -14.57 -10.19
N TYR A 160 -8.62 -13.48 -9.47
CA TYR A 160 -9.55 -12.37 -9.29
C TYR A 160 -9.08 -11.16 -10.11
N PRO A 161 -9.98 -10.37 -10.72
CA PRO A 161 -9.61 -9.20 -11.54
C PRO A 161 -9.11 -7.99 -10.71
N ILE A 162 -8.31 -8.24 -9.67
CA ILE A 162 -7.68 -7.20 -8.84
C ILE A 162 -6.37 -6.69 -9.45
N MET A 163 -5.64 -7.53 -10.19
CA MET A 163 -4.30 -7.19 -10.71
C MET A 163 -4.30 -5.87 -11.49
N LYS A 164 -5.23 -5.71 -12.44
CA LYS A 164 -5.31 -4.49 -13.26
C LYS A 164 -5.58 -3.25 -12.41
N LYS A 165 -6.44 -3.38 -11.39
CA LYS A 165 -6.76 -2.28 -10.46
C LYS A 165 -5.54 -1.94 -9.59
N LEU A 166 -4.84 -2.93 -9.04
CA LEU A 166 -3.59 -2.71 -8.27
C LEU A 166 -2.50 -2.07 -9.12
N LEU A 167 -2.34 -2.52 -10.36
CA LEU A 167 -1.36 -1.95 -11.29
C LEU A 167 -1.70 -0.49 -11.61
N ALA A 168 -2.97 -0.19 -11.87
CA ALA A 168 -3.42 1.19 -12.07
C ALA A 168 -3.14 2.07 -10.83
N LEU A 169 -3.39 1.56 -9.62
CA LEU A 169 -3.06 2.28 -8.38
C LEU A 169 -1.55 2.46 -8.18
N SER A 170 -0.75 1.45 -8.52
CA SER A 170 0.71 1.54 -8.45
C SER A 170 1.24 2.60 -9.41
N LEU A 171 0.75 2.61 -10.66
CA LEU A 171 1.08 3.63 -11.65
C LEU A 171 0.62 5.02 -11.23
N PHE A 172 -0.57 5.13 -10.66
CA PHE A 172 -1.08 6.39 -10.10
C PHE A 172 -0.13 6.94 -9.02
N THR A 173 0.31 6.10 -8.07
CA THR A 173 1.29 6.49 -7.05
C THR A 173 2.63 6.91 -7.66
N ILE A 174 3.14 6.16 -8.63
CA ILE A 174 4.40 6.46 -9.32
C ILE A 174 4.33 7.83 -10.00
N ILE A 175 3.28 8.06 -10.79
CA ILE A 175 3.11 9.31 -11.53
C ILE A 175 3.00 10.48 -10.55
N GLY A 176 2.11 10.39 -9.55
CA GLY A 176 1.84 11.50 -8.65
C GLY A 176 3.03 11.91 -7.78
N THR A 177 3.85 10.96 -7.35
CA THR A 177 5.08 11.24 -6.58
C THR A 177 6.25 11.66 -7.47
N SER A 178 6.27 11.23 -8.75
CA SER A 178 7.32 11.65 -9.70
C SER A 178 7.15 13.09 -10.18
N ILE A 179 5.94 13.65 -10.17
CA ILE A 179 5.68 15.05 -10.54
C ILE A 179 6.57 16.00 -9.74
N GLN A 180 6.72 15.78 -8.43
CA GLN A 180 7.52 16.65 -7.57
C GLN A 180 9.04 16.52 -7.79
N LEU A 181 9.50 15.42 -8.41
CA LEU A 181 10.91 15.29 -8.80
C LEU A 181 11.25 16.26 -9.94
N VAL A 182 10.28 16.47 -10.85
CA VAL A 182 10.39 17.36 -12.00
C VAL A 182 10.07 18.81 -11.62
N GLU A 183 8.95 19.03 -10.92
CA GLU A 183 8.47 20.35 -10.49
C GLU A 183 8.32 20.38 -8.96
N PRO A 184 9.36 20.80 -8.22
CA PRO A 184 9.35 20.79 -6.75
C PRO A 184 8.23 21.60 -6.12
N LEU A 185 7.77 22.66 -6.80
CA LEU A 185 6.75 23.59 -6.31
C LEU A 185 5.32 23.07 -6.50
N ALA A 186 5.14 21.90 -7.12
CA ALA A 186 3.82 21.32 -7.33
C ALA A 186 3.18 20.81 -6.02
N TYR A 187 3.99 20.40 -5.03
CA TYR A 187 3.56 19.90 -3.72
C TYR A 187 2.42 18.86 -3.79
N SER A 188 2.36 18.04 -4.84
CA SER A 188 1.20 17.17 -5.13
C SER A 188 1.36 15.71 -4.66
N SER A 189 2.58 15.33 -4.24
CA SER A 189 2.92 13.93 -3.96
C SER A 189 2.06 13.34 -2.85
N TRP A 190 1.86 14.07 -1.75
CA TRP A 190 1.19 13.50 -0.58
C TRP A 190 -0.34 13.49 -0.70
N HIS A 191 -0.92 14.40 -1.48
CA HIS A 191 -2.34 14.30 -1.87
C HIS A 191 -2.57 13.01 -2.67
N CYS A 192 -1.65 12.72 -3.61
CA CYS A 192 -1.69 11.49 -4.39
C CYS A 192 -1.51 10.25 -3.51
N VAL A 193 -0.54 10.23 -2.60
CA VAL A 193 -0.30 9.10 -1.69
C VAL A 193 -1.48 8.89 -0.74
N THR A 194 -2.05 9.97 -0.19
CA THR A 194 -3.23 9.92 0.68
C THR A 194 -4.42 9.29 -0.05
N LEU A 195 -4.72 9.77 -1.26
CA LEU A 195 -5.76 9.19 -2.09
C LEU A 195 -5.45 7.72 -2.45
N ALA A 196 -4.20 7.40 -2.79
CA ALA A 196 -3.80 6.04 -3.11
C ALA A 196 -4.04 5.10 -1.93
N LEU A 197 -3.69 5.48 -0.68
CA LEU A 197 -3.92 4.66 0.51
C LEU A 197 -5.42 4.39 0.75
N PHE A 198 -6.28 5.39 0.51
CA PHE A 198 -7.74 5.18 0.54
C PHE A 198 -8.20 4.19 -0.53
N LEU A 199 -7.72 4.35 -1.76
CA LEU A 199 -8.09 3.47 -2.87
C LEU A 199 -7.57 2.04 -2.66
N TYR A 200 -6.37 1.87 -2.10
CA TYR A 200 -5.85 0.57 -1.68
C TYR A 200 -6.72 -0.04 -0.58
N TYR A 201 -7.12 0.73 0.44
CA TYR A 201 -8.02 0.25 1.48
C TYR A 201 -9.35 -0.26 0.90
N LEU A 202 -9.98 0.52 0.01
CA LEU A 202 -11.25 0.14 -0.61
C LEU A 202 -11.11 -1.10 -1.49
N LEU A 203 -10.10 -1.12 -2.35
CA LEU A 203 -9.84 -2.24 -3.27
C LEU A 203 -9.55 -3.54 -2.52
N LEU A 204 -8.74 -3.47 -1.46
CA LEU A 204 -8.36 -4.65 -0.69
C LEU A 204 -9.49 -5.11 0.24
N SER A 205 -10.32 -4.19 0.73
CA SER A 205 -11.55 -4.55 1.44
C SER A 205 -12.56 -5.23 0.51
N GLU A 206 -12.72 -4.74 -0.74
CA GLU A 206 -13.55 -5.42 -1.76
C GLU A 206 -13.02 -6.84 -2.03
N PHE A 207 -11.70 -6.99 -2.15
CA PHE A 207 -11.07 -8.27 -2.40
C PHE A 207 -11.18 -9.24 -1.24
N ASP A 208 -10.87 -8.82 -0.01
CA ASP A 208 -10.95 -9.71 1.16
C ASP A 208 -12.42 -10.12 1.43
N ASN A 209 -13.39 -9.24 1.18
CA ASN A 209 -14.83 -9.55 1.24
C ASN A 209 -15.34 -10.42 0.07
N SER A 210 -14.51 -10.74 -0.92
CA SER A 210 -14.91 -11.65 -2.01
C SER A 210 -14.80 -13.13 -1.62
N PHE A 211 -14.27 -13.43 -0.44
CA PHE A 211 -14.09 -14.78 0.07
C PHE A 211 -15.11 -15.13 1.16
N ASP A 212 -15.50 -16.40 1.20
CA ASP A 212 -16.27 -17.00 2.29
C ASP A 212 -15.34 -17.27 3.49
N THR A 213 -15.79 -16.88 4.69
CA THR A 213 -14.96 -16.92 5.90
C THR A 213 -14.70 -18.34 6.41
N LEU A 214 -15.62 -19.28 6.15
CA LEU A 214 -15.48 -20.67 6.58
C LEU A 214 -14.54 -21.46 5.66
N THR A 215 -14.72 -21.31 4.34
CA THR A 215 -14.03 -22.14 3.32
C THR A 215 -12.81 -21.48 2.69
N SER A 216 -12.67 -20.15 2.80
CA SER A 216 -11.69 -19.35 2.04
C SER A 216 -11.81 -19.49 0.51
N LEU A 217 -12.93 -19.99 0.00
CA LEU A 217 -13.29 -19.95 -1.42
C LEU A 217 -13.97 -18.62 -1.77
N TYR A 218 -14.14 -18.31 -3.05
CA TYR A 218 -14.95 -17.15 -3.45
C TYR A 218 -16.39 -17.33 -3.00
N ASN A 219 -16.98 -16.29 -2.45
CA ASN A 219 -18.38 -16.30 -2.05
C ASN A 219 -19.33 -16.15 -3.26
N ARG A 220 -20.63 -16.26 -3.00
CA ARG A 220 -21.67 -16.17 -4.03
C ARG A 220 -21.65 -14.85 -4.80
N ALA A 221 -21.44 -13.72 -4.12
CA ALA A 221 -21.39 -12.42 -4.78
C ALA A 221 -20.20 -12.30 -5.75
N ALA A 222 -19.05 -12.86 -5.38
CA ALA A 222 -17.89 -12.96 -6.25
C ALA A 222 -18.15 -13.87 -7.46
N PHE A 223 -18.80 -15.01 -7.26
CA PHE A 223 -19.25 -15.89 -8.34
C PHE A 223 -20.18 -15.17 -9.32
N ASP A 224 -21.22 -14.50 -8.83
CA ASP A 224 -22.21 -13.81 -9.69
C ASP A 224 -21.55 -12.72 -10.54
N LYS A 225 -20.58 -12.00 -9.97
CA LYS A 225 -19.78 -11.00 -10.69
C LYS A 225 -18.93 -11.63 -11.78
N ALA A 226 -18.19 -12.70 -11.46
CA ALA A 226 -17.34 -13.40 -12.41
C ALA A 226 -18.16 -14.05 -13.54
N ALA A 227 -19.29 -14.68 -13.22
CA ALA A 227 -20.19 -15.29 -14.20
C ALA A 227 -20.71 -14.25 -15.22
N LYS A 228 -21.12 -13.06 -14.76
CA LYS A 228 -21.54 -11.95 -15.65
C LYS A 228 -20.44 -11.50 -16.60
N GLU A 229 -19.19 -11.47 -16.14
CA GLU A 229 -18.04 -11.14 -17.00
C GLU A 229 -17.76 -12.27 -18.00
N MET A 230 -17.86 -13.53 -17.57
CA MET A 230 -17.62 -14.69 -18.41
C MET A 230 -18.64 -14.84 -19.55
N ILE A 231 -19.94 -14.62 -19.28
CA ILE A 231 -21.02 -14.64 -20.29
C ILE A 231 -20.69 -13.78 -21.50
N LYS A 232 -20.03 -12.64 -21.30
CA LYS A 232 -19.67 -11.70 -22.38
C LYS A 232 -18.43 -12.11 -23.18
N SER A 233 -17.60 -13.01 -22.64
CA SER A 233 -16.27 -13.29 -23.16
C SER A 233 -16.16 -14.61 -23.91
N LYS A 234 -16.76 -15.69 -23.39
CA LYS A 234 -16.68 -17.04 -23.99
C LYS A 234 -17.77 -17.96 -23.43
N PRO A 235 -18.19 -18.99 -24.19
CA PRO A 235 -19.04 -20.06 -23.66
C PRO A 235 -18.38 -20.73 -22.45
N PHE A 236 -19.18 -21.05 -21.43
CA PHE A 236 -18.73 -21.76 -20.23
C PHE A 236 -19.85 -22.66 -19.69
N SER A 237 -19.46 -23.60 -18.84
CA SER A 237 -20.38 -24.48 -18.10
C SER A 237 -20.28 -24.20 -16.61
N VAL A 238 -21.38 -24.39 -15.88
CA VAL A 238 -21.43 -24.27 -14.42
C VAL A 238 -21.72 -25.64 -13.84
N ILE A 239 -20.93 -26.03 -12.84
CA ILE A 239 -21.14 -27.24 -12.04
C ILE A 239 -21.59 -26.78 -10.66
N ILE A 240 -22.74 -27.29 -10.21
CA ILE A 240 -23.24 -27.09 -8.86
C ILE A 240 -23.00 -28.39 -8.10
N LEU A 241 -22.33 -28.31 -6.97
CA LEU A 241 -21.99 -29.43 -6.10
C LEU A 241 -22.75 -29.26 -4.78
N ASP A 242 -23.33 -30.36 -4.29
CA ASP A 242 -23.99 -30.42 -2.98
C ASP A 242 -23.45 -31.61 -2.18
N ILE A 243 -23.34 -31.46 -0.85
CA ILE A 243 -22.87 -32.53 0.03
C ILE A 243 -24.07 -33.38 0.43
N ASN A 244 -24.14 -34.59 -0.10
CA ASN A 244 -25.20 -35.54 0.23
C ASN A 244 -25.28 -35.81 1.74
N ASP A 245 -26.49 -35.87 2.28
CA ASP A 245 -26.78 -36.20 3.68
C ASP A 245 -26.04 -35.31 4.71
N PHE A 246 -25.62 -34.10 4.33
CA PHE A 246 -24.87 -33.21 5.22
C PHE A 246 -25.61 -32.86 6.52
N LYS A 247 -26.95 -32.82 6.46
CA LYS A 247 -27.78 -32.64 7.66
C LYS A 247 -27.56 -33.75 8.69
N ASN A 248 -27.44 -35.01 8.27
CA ASN A 248 -27.19 -36.13 9.19
C ASN A 248 -25.84 -35.99 9.89
N VAL A 249 -24.84 -35.43 9.20
CA VAL A 249 -23.53 -35.12 9.81
C VAL A 249 -23.68 -34.07 10.90
N ASN A 250 -24.39 -32.97 10.64
CA ASN A 250 -24.67 -31.94 11.64
C ASN A 250 -25.47 -32.50 12.83
N ASP A 251 -26.51 -33.29 12.56
CA ASP A 251 -27.39 -33.85 13.59
C ASP A 251 -26.68 -34.89 14.46
N THR A 252 -25.68 -35.61 13.91
CA THR A 252 -24.93 -36.66 14.65
C THR A 252 -23.70 -36.12 15.37
N TYR A 253 -22.95 -35.19 14.75
CA TYR A 253 -21.63 -34.76 15.22
C TYR A 253 -21.56 -33.27 15.61
N GLY A 254 -22.66 -32.53 15.44
CA GLY A 254 -22.75 -31.10 15.71
C GLY A 254 -22.23 -30.21 14.58
N HIS A 255 -22.62 -28.94 14.62
CA HIS A 255 -22.28 -27.94 13.59
C HIS A 255 -20.78 -27.71 13.45
N ASP A 256 -20.03 -27.69 14.55
CA ASP A 256 -18.57 -27.51 14.51
C ASP A 256 -17.88 -28.63 13.69
N TYR A 257 -18.41 -29.85 13.75
CA TYR A 257 -17.91 -30.96 12.93
C TYR A 257 -18.35 -30.81 11.47
N GLY A 258 -19.58 -30.38 11.23
CA GLY A 258 -20.07 -30.04 9.88
C GLY A 258 -19.21 -28.98 9.19
N ASP A 259 -18.83 -27.93 9.91
CA ASP A 259 -17.94 -26.88 9.42
C ASP A 259 -16.58 -27.44 8.97
N ARG A 260 -16.02 -28.39 9.73
CA ARG A 260 -14.77 -29.07 9.35
C ARG A 260 -14.95 -29.92 8.08
N VAL A 261 -16.11 -30.55 7.90
CA VAL A 261 -16.43 -31.29 6.67
C VAL A 261 -16.53 -30.33 5.48
N ILE A 262 -17.21 -29.19 5.63
CA ILE A 262 -17.29 -28.15 4.59
C ILE A 262 -15.88 -27.66 4.22
N GLN A 263 -15.02 -27.37 5.21
CA GLN A 263 -13.64 -26.96 4.99
C GLN A 263 -12.81 -28.01 4.26
N ALA A 264 -12.98 -29.29 4.60
CA ALA A 264 -12.29 -30.39 3.93
C ALA A 264 -12.71 -30.50 2.45
N VAL A 265 -14.01 -30.42 2.16
CA VAL A 265 -14.53 -30.42 0.78
C VAL A 265 -14.00 -29.21 0.01
N ALA A 266 -14.04 -28.02 0.59
CA ALA A 266 -13.50 -26.82 -0.03
C ALA A 266 -12.01 -26.93 -0.36
N SER A 267 -11.22 -27.55 0.52
CA SER A 267 -9.80 -27.83 0.29
C SER A 267 -9.58 -28.78 -0.90
N VAL A 268 -10.36 -29.85 -0.99
CA VAL A 268 -10.31 -30.80 -2.12
C VAL A 268 -10.68 -30.11 -3.43
N VAL A 269 -11.76 -29.32 -3.45
CA VAL A 269 -12.16 -28.52 -4.62
C VAL A 269 -11.04 -27.59 -5.05
N ARG A 270 -10.45 -26.84 -4.10
CA ARG A 270 -9.33 -25.94 -4.39
C ARG A 270 -8.11 -26.68 -4.94
N GLY A 271 -7.76 -27.83 -4.38
CA GLY A 271 -6.63 -28.65 -4.85
C GLY A 271 -6.86 -29.26 -6.24
N SER A 272 -8.12 -29.54 -6.58
CA SER A 272 -8.49 -30.18 -7.85
C SER A 272 -8.62 -29.19 -9.01
N PHE A 273 -9.07 -27.96 -8.73
CA PHE A 273 -9.34 -26.92 -9.73
C PHE A 273 -8.39 -25.71 -9.65
N GLY A 274 -7.53 -25.64 -8.64
CA GLY A 274 -6.52 -24.59 -8.48
C GLY A 274 -5.37 -24.79 -9.46
N LYS A 275 -5.35 -23.98 -10.53
CA LYS A 275 -4.13 -23.64 -11.26
C LYS A 275 -3.69 -22.24 -10.86
#